data_AF-A0A089ZWN7-F1
#
_entry.id   AF-A0A089ZWN7-F1
#
_cell.length_a   1.000
_cell.length_b   1.000
_cell.length_c   1.000
_cell.angle_alpha   90.00
_cell.angle_beta   90.00
_cell.angle_gamma   90.00
#
_symmetry.space_group_name_H-M   'P 1'
#
loop_
_entity.id
_entity.type
_entity.pdbx_description
1 polymer ?
#
loop_
_entity_poly.entity_id
_entity_poly.type
_entity_poly.pdbx_seq_one_letter_code
_entity_poly.pdbx_strand_id
1 'polypeptide(L)'
;MMRMRHTAISLLALALFFLKVSAKLSLPFYLPANETLGLEVGNTSAQPYSEERCGIQAGGRRCPNGMCCSYTGWCGNTSKHCNPNNCQSQCSGPFPRDRCGWQADGRSCPTGVCCSECGWCGTTSAYCAPSNCQDQCEKLPSPSPPPPSPPPPPPSPSPPPPPPSPPPPPSYPQGRCGRQAGGRKCPTGVCCSLSGWCGTTSAYCNPDICQSQCSGPFPQGRCGWQADGGVCPTGVCCSLSGWCGTTSAYCAPGHCQSQCPTLIKNGIRGIESFLLNAI
;
A
#
# COMPACT_ATOMS: atom_id res chain seq x y z
N MET A 1 -46.85 -32.11 33.68
CA MET A 1 -45.62 -31.43 33.19
C MET A 1 -45.92 -29.93 33.14
N MET A 2 -45.55 -29.17 34.17
CA MET A 2 -45.92 -27.75 34.33
C MET A 2 -44.69 -26.85 34.41
N ARG A 3 -44.61 -25.97 33.39
CA ARG A 3 -44.38 -24.52 33.43
C ARG A 3 -43.15 -23.93 34.14
N MET A 4 -42.34 -23.27 33.33
CA MET A 4 -41.36 -22.23 33.64
C MET A 4 -41.90 -21.17 34.62
N ARG A 5 -41.10 -20.79 35.61
CA ARG A 5 -41.27 -19.57 36.41
C ARG A 5 -40.09 -18.62 36.15
N HIS A 6 -40.40 -17.47 35.56
CA HIS A 6 -39.55 -16.29 35.52
C HIS A 6 -39.29 -15.78 36.95
N THR A 7 -38.03 -15.53 37.31
CA THR A 7 -37.67 -14.73 38.49
C THR A 7 -37.32 -13.31 38.03
N ALA A 8 -38.23 -12.38 38.35
CA ALA A 8 -38.03 -10.95 38.22
C ALA A 8 -36.94 -10.47 39.20
N ILE A 9 -35.82 -9.98 38.69
CA ILE A 9 -34.82 -9.26 39.48
C ILE A 9 -35.40 -7.86 39.74
N SER A 10 -35.69 -7.60 41.01
CA SER A 10 -36.37 -6.39 41.50
C SER A 10 -35.57 -5.12 41.17
N LEU A 11 -36.18 -4.21 40.41
CA LEU A 11 -35.64 -2.87 40.07
C LEU A 11 -35.25 -2.04 41.32
N LEU A 12 -35.76 -2.40 42.50
CA LEU A 12 -35.36 -1.80 43.77
C LEU A 12 -33.89 -2.08 44.12
N ALA A 13 -33.35 -3.25 43.74
CA ALA A 13 -31.96 -3.61 44.03
C ALA A 13 -30.96 -2.83 43.17
N LEU A 14 -31.32 -2.53 41.91
CA LEU A 14 -30.49 -1.71 41.02
C LEU A 14 -30.48 -0.25 41.49
N ALA A 15 -31.61 0.28 41.93
CA ALA A 15 -31.73 1.66 42.43
C ALA A 15 -30.92 1.91 43.72
N LEU A 16 -30.84 0.92 44.62
CA LEU A 16 -30.04 1.00 45.84
C LEU A 16 -28.53 0.99 45.58
N PHE A 17 -28.09 0.40 44.47
CA PHE A 17 -26.67 0.36 44.11
C PHE A 17 -26.17 1.72 43.58
N PHE A 18 -26.99 2.42 42.80
CA PHE A 18 -26.63 3.75 42.27
C PHE A 18 -26.69 4.87 43.33
N LEU A 19 -27.49 4.73 44.39
CA LEU A 19 -27.56 5.73 45.47
C LEU A 19 -26.35 5.72 46.41
N LYS A 20 -25.50 4.69 46.37
CA LYS A 20 -24.34 4.56 47.27
C LYS A 20 -23.06 5.26 46.76
N VAL A 21 -23.08 5.80 45.54
CA VAL A 21 -21.89 6.42 44.91
C VAL A 21 -21.84 7.95 45.06
N SER A 22 -22.89 8.62 45.56
CA SER A 22 -22.95 10.10 45.49
C SER A 22 -23.17 10.85 46.81
N ALA A 23 -22.90 10.26 47.98
CA ALA A 23 -23.05 10.96 49.25
C ALA A 23 -21.73 11.15 50.02
N LYS A 24 -21.14 12.34 49.80
CA LYS A 24 -20.38 13.19 50.75
C LYS A 24 -19.07 12.66 51.36
N LEU A 25 -17.97 13.36 51.07
CA LEU A 25 -17.10 13.84 52.15
C LEU A 25 -16.62 15.27 51.85
N SER A 26 -17.28 16.22 52.50
CA SER A 26 -16.88 17.64 52.56
C SER A 26 -16.69 18.07 54.02
N LEU A 27 -15.43 18.51 54.31
CA LEU A 27 -14.97 19.54 55.27
C LEU A 27 -14.82 19.20 56.78
N PRO A 28 -14.05 19.98 57.61
CA PRO A 28 -12.90 20.91 57.38
C PRO A 28 -11.75 20.89 58.46
N PHE A 29 -10.72 21.76 58.26
CA PHE A 29 -9.64 22.25 59.18
C PHE A 29 -8.38 21.36 59.37
N TYR A 30 -7.11 21.82 59.31
CA TYR A 30 -6.45 23.05 59.82
C TYR A 30 -5.09 23.28 59.09
N LEU A 31 -4.66 24.54 58.87
CA LEU A 31 -3.35 24.94 58.28
C LEU A 31 -2.20 24.81 59.31
N PRO A 32 -0.93 24.75 58.88
CA PRO A 32 -0.13 25.98 58.90
C PRO A 32 0.73 26.20 57.64
N ALA A 33 1.05 27.48 57.42
CA ALA A 33 1.96 27.97 56.40
C ALA A 33 3.43 27.66 56.74
N ASN A 34 4.25 27.36 55.72
CA ASN A 34 5.44 28.14 55.32
C ASN A 34 6.31 27.33 54.34
N GLU A 35 7.01 28.08 53.49
CA GLU A 35 8.19 27.72 52.67
C GLU A 35 7.95 27.27 51.22
N THR A 36 8.10 28.28 50.36
CA THR A 36 8.57 28.22 48.98
C THR A 36 9.72 27.24 48.79
N LEU A 37 9.65 26.36 47.78
CA LEU A 37 10.77 26.03 46.88
C LEU A 37 10.31 25.09 45.75
N GLY A 38 10.61 25.51 44.52
CA GLY A 38 10.92 24.66 43.36
C GLY A 38 9.96 23.52 43.04
N LEU A 39 9.00 23.80 42.16
CA LEU A 39 8.22 22.77 41.46
C LEU A 39 9.11 22.06 40.42
N GLU A 40 9.95 21.11 40.84
CA GLU A 40 10.52 20.09 39.93
C GLU A 40 9.57 18.90 39.89
N VAL A 41 8.53 19.00 39.06
CA VAL A 41 7.74 17.81 38.71
C VAL A 41 8.52 17.01 37.67
N GLY A 42 9.37 16.11 38.15
CA GLY A 42 9.76 14.92 37.42
C GLY A 42 8.55 14.04 37.19
N ASN A 43 7.73 14.38 36.18
CA ASN A 43 6.68 13.49 35.68
C ASN A 43 7.21 12.78 34.44
N THR A 44 7.80 11.61 34.65
CA THR A 44 7.90 10.55 33.65
C THR A 44 6.50 10.10 33.24
N SER A 45 5.83 10.95 32.46
CA SER A 45 4.74 10.55 31.59
C SER A 45 5.36 10.37 30.21
N ALA A 46 5.40 9.12 29.74
CA ALA A 46 5.61 8.82 28.33
C ALA A 46 4.54 9.60 27.55
N GLN A 47 4.94 10.73 26.98
CA GLN A 47 4.05 11.57 26.19
C GLN A 47 3.65 10.81 24.91
N PRO A 48 2.39 10.97 24.47
CA PRO A 48 1.84 10.27 23.34
C PRO A 48 2.58 10.69 22.08
N TYR A 49 2.85 9.72 21.20
CA TYR A 49 3.29 9.88 19.81
C TYR A 49 2.98 11.28 19.26
N SER A 50 4.01 12.10 19.02
CA SER A 50 3.82 13.33 18.26
C SER A 50 3.45 12.91 16.84
N GLU A 51 2.16 12.98 16.49
CA GLU A 51 1.63 12.80 15.13
C GLU A 51 2.08 13.92 14.16
N GLU A 52 3.24 14.51 14.39
CA GLU A 52 3.74 15.59 13.58
C GLU A 52 4.41 15.05 12.33
N ARG A 53 3.92 15.55 11.20
CA ARG A 53 4.48 15.28 9.89
C ARG A 53 5.78 16.06 9.71
N CYS A 54 6.79 15.39 9.16
CA CYS A 54 8.12 15.92 8.94
C CYS A 54 8.63 15.56 7.54
N GLY A 55 9.82 16.05 7.19
CA GLY A 55 10.50 15.69 5.95
C GLY A 55 9.82 16.26 4.72
N ILE A 56 10.08 15.67 3.55
CA ILE A 56 9.56 16.16 2.27
C ILE A 56 8.02 16.18 2.25
N GLN A 57 7.40 15.24 2.97
CA GLN A 57 5.96 15.15 3.08
C GLN A 57 5.35 16.27 3.93
N ALA A 58 6.17 17.12 4.54
CA ALA A 58 5.79 18.28 5.32
C ALA A 58 6.62 19.52 4.94
N GLY A 59 7.06 19.62 3.68
CA GLY A 59 7.82 20.78 3.19
C GLY A 59 9.18 20.96 3.87
N GLY A 60 9.86 19.87 4.22
CA GLY A 60 11.16 19.89 4.88
C GLY A 60 11.11 20.16 6.39
N ARG A 61 9.92 20.18 7.02
CA ARG A 61 9.79 20.37 8.47
C ARG A 61 10.61 19.35 9.26
N ARG A 62 11.31 19.84 10.28
CA ARG A 62 12.03 19.02 11.27
C ARG A 62 11.09 18.61 12.40
N CYS A 63 11.38 17.50 13.05
CA CYS A 63 10.65 17.06 14.23
C CYS A 63 11.07 17.84 15.48
N PRO A 64 10.17 18.02 16.44
CA PRO A 64 10.50 18.63 17.73
C PRO A 64 11.45 17.75 18.54
N ASN A 65 12.13 18.36 19.52
CA ASN A 65 12.94 17.67 20.52
C ASN A 65 14.03 16.74 19.96
N GLY A 66 14.55 17.04 18.77
CA GLY A 66 15.61 16.23 18.14
C GLY A 66 15.13 14.85 17.65
N MET A 67 13.82 14.60 17.58
CA MET A 67 13.31 13.30 17.10
C MET A 67 13.65 13.07 15.63
N CYS A 68 13.83 11.81 15.25
CA CYS A 68 14.14 11.45 13.89
C CYS A 68 12.89 11.54 13.01
N CYS A 69 13.07 12.05 11.80
CA CYS A 69 12.04 12.00 10.78
C CYS A 69 12.18 10.72 9.95
N SER A 70 11.24 9.80 10.06
CA SER A 70 11.21 8.57 9.24
C SER A 70 11.04 8.87 7.75
N TYR A 71 11.39 7.93 6.86
CA TYR A 71 11.19 8.05 5.41
C TYR A 71 9.72 8.29 5.00
N THR A 72 8.75 7.90 5.84
CA THR A 72 7.33 8.13 5.61
C THR A 72 6.84 9.49 6.11
N GLY A 73 7.73 10.32 6.67
CA GLY A 73 7.43 11.68 7.08
C GLY A 73 6.77 11.77 8.45
N TRP A 74 7.11 10.87 9.37
CA TRP A 74 6.64 10.88 10.75
C TRP A 74 7.80 11.01 11.74
N CYS A 75 7.56 11.75 12.81
CA CYS A 75 8.51 11.95 13.89
C CYS A 75 8.50 10.77 14.88
N GLY A 76 9.70 10.35 15.29
CA GLY A 76 9.85 9.35 16.35
C GLY A 76 11.31 9.11 16.71
N ASN A 77 11.52 8.34 17.77
CA ASN A 77 12.85 8.05 18.34
C ASN A 77 13.25 6.57 18.25
N THR A 78 12.43 5.74 17.59
CA THR A 78 12.72 4.31 17.41
C THR A 78 13.62 4.08 16.19
N SER A 79 14.26 2.92 16.11
CA SER A 79 15.08 2.53 14.95
C SER A 79 14.33 2.68 13.61
N LYS A 80 13.01 2.46 13.57
CA LYS A 80 12.18 2.67 12.37
C LYS A 80 12.19 4.12 11.87
N HIS A 81 12.37 5.08 12.76
CA HIS A 81 12.43 6.51 12.46
C HIS A 81 13.87 7.00 12.28
N CYS A 82 14.79 6.46 13.09
CA CYS A 82 16.15 6.94 13.21
C CYS A 82 17.18 6.22 12.36
N ASN A 83 16.84 5.07 11.75
CA ASN A 83 17.78 4.32 10.93
C ASN A 83 18.32 5.22 9.80
N PRO A 84 19.65 5.45 9.71
CA PRO A 84 20.26 6.33 8.72
C PRO A 84 19.83 6.05 7.28
N ASN A 85 19.58 4.79 6.91
CA ASN A 85 19.21 4.43 5.55
C ASN A 85 17.80 4.93 5.17
N ASN A 86 16.90 5.03 6.14
CA ASN A 86 15.48 5.31 5.94
C ASN A 86 14.98 6.49 6.79
N CYS A 87 15.90 7.34 7.24
CA CYS A 87 15.61 8.54 7.99
C CYS A 87 15.89 9.76 7.12
N GLN A 88 14.94 10.70 7.10
CA GLN A 88 15.02 11.96 6.38
C GLN A 88 15.83 12.99 7.17
N SER A 89 15.59 13.21 8.45
CA SER A 89 16.34 14.21 9.22
C SER A 89 16.43 13.90 10.70
N GLN A 90 17.40 14.54 11.35
CA GLN A 90 17.72 14.30 12.77
C GLN A 90 18.02 12.82 13.03
N CYS A 91 18.65 12.17 12.06
CA CYS A 91 18.91 10.74 12.10
C CYS A 91 20.06 10.45 13.06
N SER A 92 19.93 9.37 13.82
CA SER A 92 21.02 8.88 14.66
C SER A 92 22.10 8.31 13.74
N GLY A 93 23.30 8.90 13.72
CA GLY A 93 24.43 8.37 12.96
C GLY A 93 24.85 6.94 13.40
N PRO A 94 25.78 6.29 12.69
CA PRO A 94 26.62 6.81 11.59
C PRO A 94 25.89 6.85 10.24
N PHE A 95 26.12 7.92 9.46
CA PHE A 95 25.51 8.09 8.14
C PHE A 95 26.24 7.29 7.05
N PRO A 96 25.53 6.72 6.07
CA PRO A 96 26.14 6.16 4.86
C PRO A 96 27.08 7.16 4.19
N ARG A 97 28.10 6.65 3.47
CA ARG A 97 29.11 7.47 2.78
C ARG A 97 28.48 8.51 1.85
N ASP A 98 27.41 8.13 1.16
CA ASP A 98 26.78 8.93 0.10
C ASP A 98 25.62 9.79 0.63
N ARG A 99 25.48 9.91 1.96
CA ARG A 99 24.51 10.80 2.59
C ARG A 99 25.12 12.16 2.87
N CYS A 100 24.36 13.20 2.58
CA CYS A 100 24.80 14.59 2.62
C CYS A 100 23.67 15.53 3.06
N GLY A 101 23.99 16.82 3.20
CA GLY A 101 23.01 17.87 3.44
C GLY A 101 22.42 17.86 4.85
N TRP A 102 21.29 18.52 5.06
CA TRP A 102 20.64 18.59 6.38
C TRP A 102 20.17 17.23 6.91
N GLN A 103 20.11 16.22 6.04
CA GLN A 103 19.79 14.84 6.37
C GLN A 103 20.99 14.05 6.92
N ALA A 104 22.20 14.61 6.83
CA ALA A 104 23.45 14.02 7.29
C ALA A 104 24.30 15.04 8.05
N ASP A 105 23.66 15.86 8.89
CA ASP A 105 24.34 16.86 9.74
C ASP A 105 25.21 17.85 8.94
N GLY A 106 24.73 18.26 7.77
CA GLY A 106 25.44 19.20 6.90
C GLY A 106 26.64 18.60 6.17
N ARG A 107 26.82 17.27 6.20
CA ARG A 107 27.92 16.62 5.49
C ARG A 107 27.88 16.92 4.00
N SER A 108 29.01 17.34 3.44
CA SER A 108 29.14 17.54 1.99
C SER A 108 29.52 16.24 1.26
N CYS A 109 29.12 16.15 0.00
CA CYS A 109 29.55 15.11 -0.91
C CYS A 109 31.03 15.26 -1.31
N PRO A 110 31.67 14.22 -1.89
CA PRO A 110 32.97 14.37 -2.54
C PRO A 110 32.96 15.50 -3.59
N THR A 111 34.12 16.08 -3.87
CA THR A 111 34.26 17.20 -4.80
C THR A 111 33.70 16.87 -6.19
N GLY A 112 32.83 17.74 -6.70
CA GLY A 112 32.20 17.60 -8.01
C GLY A 112 31.00 16.67 -8.04
N VAL A 113 30.48 16.29 -6.87
CA VAL A 113 29.27 15.49 -6.68
C VAL A 113 28.24 16.35 -5.94
N CYS A 114 27.05 16.49 -6.49
CA CYS A 114 25.99 17.32 -5.92
C CYS A 114 25.28 16.60 -4.79
N CYS A 115 24.88 17.35 -3.77
CA CYS A 115 23.96 16.87 -2.76
C CYS A 115 22.53 17.16 -3.20
N SER A 116 21.73 16.13 -3.48
CA SER A 116 20.31 16.29 -3.83
C SER A 116 19.49 16.84 -2.66
N GLU A 117 18.31 17.40 -2.92
CA GLU A 117 17.34 17.84 -1.91
C GLU A 117 16.97 16.76 -0.90
N CYS A 118 17.08 15.47 -1.29
CA CYS A 118 16.82 14.31 -0.43
C CYS A 118 18.04 13.86 0.40
N GLY A 119 19.18 14.56 0.30
CA GLY A 119 20.36 14.31 1.13
C GLY A 119 21.22 13.15 0.65
N TRP A 120 21.26 12.93 -0.67
CA TRP A 120 22.08 11.91 -1.32
C TRP A 120 23.04 12.53 -2.34
N CYS A 121 24.23 11.97 -2.44
CA CYS A 121 25.27 12.38 -3.37
C CYS A 121 25.09 11.78 -4.76
N GLY A 122 25.19 12.60 -5.82
CA GLY A 122 25.18 12.15 -7.22
C GLY A 122 25.54 13.25 -8.21
N THR A 123 25.64 12.91 -9.49
CA THR A 123 26.14 13.81 -10.56
C THR A 123 25.13 14.09 -11.68
N THR A 124 23.93 13.51 -11.62
CA THR A 124 22.90 13.71 -12.65
C THR A 124 22.00 14.91 -12.31
N SER A 125 21.13 15.33 -13.24
CA SER A 125 20.16 16.40 -13.00
C SER A 125 19.23 16.15 -11.81
N ALA A 126 18.96 14.89 -11.43
CA ALA A 126 18.20 14.55 -10.24
C ALA A 126 18.90 14.93 -8.91
N TYR A 127 20.20 15.22 -8.96
CA TYR A 127 21.01 15.64 -7.82
C TYR A 127 21.52 17.07 -7.94
N CYS A 128 21.78 17.51 -9.17
CA CYS A 128 22.48 18.74 -9.48
C CYS A 128 21.59 19.85 -10.05
N ALA A 129 20.32 19.59 -10.36
CA ALA A 129 19.50 20.67 -10.90
C ALA A 129 19.27 21.76 -9.83
N PRO A 130 19.19 23.05 -10.22
CA PRO A 130 19.13 24.17 -9.28
C PRO A 130 17.93 24.09 -8.32
N SER A 131 16.85 23.43 -8.73
CA SER A 131 15.61 23.32 -7.97
C SER A 131 15.62 22.23 -6.90
N ASN A 132 16.58 21.29 -6.92
CA ASN A 132 16.57 20.09 -6.08
C ASN A 132 17.98 19.70 -5.61
N CYS A 133 18.84 20.70 -5.40
CA CYS A 133 20.21 20.53 -4.94
C CYS A 133 20.45 21.39 -3.69
N GLN A 134 21.14 20.83 -2.70
CA GLN A 134 21.50 21.47 -1.43
C GLN A 134 22.92 22.04 -1.43
N ASP A 135 23.87 21.33 -2.04
CA ASP A 135 25.31 21.65 -2.02
C ASP A 135 25.97 21.20 -3.34
N GLN A 136 26.99 21.96 -3.78
CA GLN A 136 27.75 21.71 -5.03
C GLN A 136 26.91 21.74 -6.32
N CYS A 137 25.89 22.60 -6.37
CA CYS A 137 24.86 22.66 -7.44
C CYS A 137 25.31 23.33 -8.75
N GLU A 138 26.43 24.04 -8.73
CA GLU A 138 26.86 24.92 -9.82
C GLU A 138 27.52 24.18 -11.01
N LYS A 139 27.50 22.83 -11.02
CA LYS A 139 28.22 22.01 -12.02
C LYS A 139 27.35 21.39 -13.12
N LEU A 140 26.19 21.97 -13.43
CA LEU A 140 25.59 21.73 -14.74
C LEU A 140 26.10 22.81 -15.70
N PRO A 141 27.07 22.52 -16.60
CA PRO A 141 27.16 23.33 -17.80
C PRO A 141 25.77 23.31 -18.44
N SER A 142 25.25 24.49 -18.74
CA SER A 142 24.00 24.66 -19.47
C SER A 142 23.97 23.65 -20.63
N PRO A 143 22.91 22.83 -20.80
CA PRO A 143 22.88 21.90 -21.91
C PRO A 143 23.11 22.71 -23.18
N SER A 144 24.14 22.36 -23.94
CA SER A 144 24.37 22.98 -25.25
C SER A 144 23.08 22.85 -26.06
N PRO A 145 22.66 23.89 -26.79
CA PRO A 145 21.49 23.78 -27.65
C PRO A 145 21.65 22.55 -28.54
N PRO A 146 20.58 21.77 -28.76
CA PRO A 146 20.68 20.61 -29.63
C PRO A 146 21.24 21.05 -30.98
N PRO A 147 22.13 20.24 -31.60
CA PRO A 147 22.63 20.55 -32.94
C PRO A 147 21.44 20.78 -33.88
N PRO A 148 21.57 21.71 -34.86
CA PRO A 148 20.50 21.95 -35.82
C PRO A 148 20.11 20.63 -36.47
N SER A 149 18.80 20.38 -36.52
CA SER A 149 18.26 19.15 -37.09
C SER A 149 18.82 18.93 -38.50
N PRO A 150 19.25 17.71 -38.86
CA PRO A 150 19.67 17.41 -40.22
C PRO A 150 18.53 17.72 -41.20
N PRO A 151 18.85 18.06 -42.46
CA PRO A 151 17.83 18.27 -43.48
C PRO A 151 16.92 17.03 -43.57
N PRO A 152 15.61 17.23 -43.77
CA PRO A 152 14.68 16.12 -43.79
C PRO A 152 15.08 15.15 -44.92
N PRO A 153 15.06 13.82 -44.65
CA PRO A 153 15.28 12.85 -45.70
C PRO A 153 14.23 13.01 -46.81
N PRO A 154 14.53 12.59 -48.05
CA PRO A 154 13.54 12.57 -49.11
C PRO A 154 12.30 11.79 -48.65
N PRO A 155 11.08 12.19 -49.07
CA PRO A 155 9.86 11.54 -48.63
C PRO A 155 9.90 10.06 -49.01
N SER A 156 9.86 9.20 -48.00
CA SER A 156 9.63 7.77 -48.21
C SER A 156 8.30 7.56 -48.94
N PRO A 157 8.19 6.53 -49.80
CA PRO A 157 6.93 6.16 -50.40
C PRO A 157 5.88 5.96 -49.29
N SER A 158 4.67 6.47 -49.53
CA SER A 158 3.57 6.37 -48.57
C SER A 158 3.37 4.91 -48.18
N PRO A 159 3.37 4.57 -46.88
CA PRO A 159 3.06 3.23 -46.45
C PRO A 159 1.63 2.87 -46.89
N PRO A 160 1.34 1.58 -47.15
CA PRO A 160 -0.02 1.15 -47.40
C PRO A 160 -0.92 1.59 -46.22
N PRO A 161 -2.20 1.88 -46.48
CA PRO A 161 -3.10 2.29 -45.42
C PRO A 161 -3.11 1.23 -44.31
N PRO A 162 -3.02 1.63 -43.03
CA PRO A 162 -3.11 0.68 -41.95
C PRO A 162 -4.45 -0.06 -42.03
N PRO A 163 -4.48 -1.34 -41.64
CA PRO A 163 -5.76 -2.03 -41.48
C PRO A 163 -6.68 -1.22 -40.56
N PRO A 164 -8.00 -1.26 -40.78
CA PRO A 164 -8.94 -0.51 -39.96
C PRO A 164 -8.73 -0.87 -38.49
N SER A 165 -8.64 0.17 -37.65
CA SER A 165 -8.50 0.00 -36.21
C SER A 165 -9.64 -0.88 -35.67
N PRO A 166 -9.35 -1.82 -34.76
CA PRO A 166 -10.41 -2.55 -34.08
C PRO A 166 -11.36 -1.56 -33.39
N PRO A 167 -12.66 -1.89 -33.30
CA PRO A 167 -13.63 -1.01 -32.66
C PRO A 167 -13.18 -0.67 -31.24
N PRO A 168 -13.37 0.59 -30.78
CA PRO A 168 -12.98 0.99 -29.45
C PRO A 168 -13.69 0.11 -28.42
N PRO A 169 -12.98 -0.43 -27.41
CA PRO A 169 -13.63 -1.16 -26.35
C PRO A 169 -14.63 -0.25 -25.63
N PRO A 170 -15.75 -0.79 -25.12
CA PRO A 170 -16.76 -0.01 -24.42
C PRO A 170 -16.14 0.85 -23.31
N SER A 171 -16.53 2.13 -23.27
CA SER A 171 -15.97 3.14 -22.38
C SER A 171 -16.40 2.90 -20.92
N TYR A 172 -15.56 2.19 -20.17
CA TYR A 172 -15.61 2.15 -18.71
C TYR A 172 -14.66 3.22 -18.14
N PRO A 173 -14.95 3.81 -16.97
CA PRO A 173 -14.07 4.79 -16.35
C PRO A 173 -12.65 4.22 -16.21
N GLN A 174 -11.65 5.02 -16.59
CA GLN A 174 -10.24 4.63 -16.63
C GLN A 174 -9.80 4.04 -15.28
N GLY A 175 -9.12 2.89 -15.33
CA GLY A 175 -8.57 2.23 -14.14
C GLY A 175 -9.48 1.21 -13.45
N ARG A 176 -10.63 0.84 -14.01
CA ARG A 176 -11.47 -0.25 -13.47
C ARG A 176 -11.05 -1.64 -13.97
N CYS A 177 -11.07 -2.62 -13.08
CA CYS A 177 -10.62 -3.99 -13.33
C CYS A 177 -11.39 -5.02 -12.48
N GLY A 178 -11.09 -6.30 -12.68
CA GLY A 178 -11.58 -7.39 -11.85
C GLY A 178 -13.08 -7.64 -12.04
N ARG A 179 -13.71 -8.30 -11.07
CA ARG A 179 -15.13 -8.70 -11.18
C ARG A 179 -16.08 -7.50 -11.36
N GLN A 180 -15.71 -6.34 -10.82
CA GLN A 180 -16.46 -5.09 -10.94
C GLN A 180 -16.37 -4.47 -12.34
N ALA A 181 -15.55 -5.03 -13.22
CA ALA A 181 -15.38 -4.61 -14.62
C ALA A 181 -15.38 -5.83 -15.55
N GLY A 182 -16.17 -6.87 -15.24
CA GLY A 182 -16.33 -8.04 -16.11
C GLY A 182 -15.06 -8.89 -16.27
N GLY A 183 -14.17 -8.89 -15.27
CA GLY A 183 -12.92 -9.64 -15.31
C GLY A 183 -11.78 -8.94 -16.07
N ARG A 184 -11.97 -7.67 -16.46
CA ARG A 184 -10.95 -6.89 -17.17
C ARG A 184 -9.65 -6.78 -16.36
N LYS A 185 -8.51 -7.03 -17.02
CA LYS A 185 -7.17 -6.87 -16.43
C LYS A 185 -6.72 -5.41 -16.48
N CYS A 186 -5.81 -5.04 -15.58
CA CYS A 186 -5.10 -3.75 -15.63
C CYS A 186 -3.96 -3.79 -16.67
N PRO A 187 -3.35 -2.64 -17.01
CA PRO A 187 -2.12 -2.63 -17.79
C PRO A 187 -1.00 -3.48 -17.15
N THR A 188 -0.05 -3.90 -17.97
CA THR A 188 1.09 -4.71 -17.52
C THR A 188 1.84 -4.02 -16.37
N GLY A 189 2.16 -4.78 -15.32
CA GLY A 189 2.84 -4.26 -14.13
C GLY A 189 1.92 -3.52 -13.15
N VAL A 190 0.61 -3.50 -13.38
CA VAL A 190 -0.38 -2.85 -12.52
C VAL A 190 -1.34 -3.87 -11.94
N CYS A 191 -1.54 -3.83 -10.63
CA CYS A 191 -2.37 -4.77 -9.90
C CYS A 191 -3.82 -4.32 -9.88
N CYS A 192 -4.74 -5.29 -9.86
CA CYS A 192 -6.14 -5.02 -9.64
C CYS A 192 -6.50 -5.21 -8.17
N SER A 193 -6.91 -4.15 -7.47
CA SER A 193 -7.34 -4.22 -6.07
C SER A 193 -8.65 -5.01 -5.89
N LEU A 194 -8.99 -5.40 -4.66
CA LEU A 194 -10.27 -6.05 -4.31
C LEU A 194 -11.49 -5.22 -4.70
N SER A 195 -11.34 -3.90 -4.72
CA SER A 195 -12.39 -2.94 -5.09
C SER A 195 -12.53 -2.71 -6.60
N GLY A 196 -11.69 -3.37 -7.41
CA GLY A 196 -11.78 -3.33 -8.86
C GLY A 196 -11.16 -2.08 -9.46
N TRP A 197 -10.06 -1.62 -8.87
CA TRP A 197 -9.25 -0.50 -9.34
C TRP A 197 -7.82 -0.93 -9.64
N CYS A 198 -7.22 -0.31 -10.65
CA CYS A 198 -5.84 -0.53 -11.04
C CYS A 198 -4.90 0.37 -10.25
N GLY A 199 -3.82 -0.19 -9.72
CA GLY A 199 -2.76 0.56 -9.06
C GLY A 199 -1.54 -0.29 -8.76
N THR A 200 -0.45 0.35 -8.31
CA THR A 200 0.86 -0.29 -8.11
C THR A 200 1.30 -0.34 -6.65
N THR A 201 0.53 0.26 -5.73
CA THR A 201 0.87 0.23 -4.30
C THR A 201 0.39 -1.06 -3.64
N SER A 202 0.84 -1.33 -2.41
CA SER A 202 0.43 -2.50 -1.63
C SER A 202 -1.10 -2.61 -1.44
N ALA A 203 -1.83 -1.49 -1.43
CA ALA A 203 -3.31 -1.48 -1.38
C ALA A 203 -3.97 -2.14 -2.60
N TYR A 204 -3.24 -2.27 -3.70
CA TYR A 204 -3.70 -2.89 -4.95
C TYR A 204 -3.02 -4.24 -5.19
N CYS A 205 -1.76 -4.34 -4.80
CA CYS A 205 -0.88 -5.46 -5.15
C CYS A 205 -0.73 -6.53 -4.07
N ASN A 206 -1.16 -6.27 -2.83
CA ASN A 206 -1.09 -7.27 -1.78
C ASN A 206 -1.96 -8.49 -2.17
N PRO A 207 -1.39 -9.71 -2.24
CA PRO A 207 -2.08 -10.91 -2.72
C PRO A 207 -3.33 -11.30 -1.91
N ASP A 208 -3.49 -10.82 -0.69
CA ASP A 208 -4.69 -11.04 0.14
C ASP A 208 -5.89 -10.19 -0.30
N ILE A 209 -5.63 -9.02 -0.87
CA ILE A 209 -6.64 -8.03 -1.27
C ILE A 209 -6.54 -7.68 -2.76
N CYS A 210 -5.81 -8.48 -3.54
CA CYS A 210 -5.62 -8.29 -4.96
C CYS A 210 -6.39 -9.35 -5.75
N GLN A 211 -7.04 -8.87 -6.81
CA GLN A 211 -7.89 -9.64 -7.71
C GLN A 211 -7.14 -10.26 -8.89
N SER A 212 -6.13 -9.58 -9.44
CA SER A 212 -5.31 -10.08 -10.55
C SER A 212 -4.04 -9.25 -10.72
N GLN A 213 -3.01 -9.83 -11.37
CA GLN A 213 -1.69 -9.20 -11.55
C GLN A 213 -1.05 -8.78 -10.22
N CYS A 214 -1.24 -9.58 -9.18
CA CYS A 214 -0.76 -9.30 -7.83
C CYS A 214 0.74 -9.53 -7.72
N SER A 215 1.39 -8.80 -6.82
CA SER A 215 2.78 -9.09 -6.46
C SER A 215 2.81 -10.39 -5.67
N GLY A 216 3.45 -11.43 -6.22
CA GLY A 216 3.69 -12.69 -5.50
C GLY A 216 4.60 -12.51 -4.27
N PRO A 217 4.78 -13.54 -3.44
CA PRO A 217 4.31 -14.93 -3.61
C PRO A 217 2.82 -15.12 -3.24
N PHE A 218 2.11 -15.91 -4.04
CA PHE A 218 0.72 -16.28 -3.74
C PHE A 218 0.67 -17.36 -2.66
N PRO A 219 -0.30 -17.31 -1.72
CA PRO A 219 -0.56 -18.42 -0.80
C PRO A 219 -0.76 -19.76 -1.54
N GLN A 220 -0.26 -20.85 -0.96
CA GLN A 220 -0.43 -22.19 -1.53
C GLN A 220 -1.92 -22.52 -1.71
N GLY A 221 -2.29 -23.07 -2.88
CA GLY A 221 -3.68 -23.40 -3.20
C GLY A 221 -4.50 -22.24 -3.78
N ARG A 222 -3.88 -21.08 -4.06
CA ARG A 222 -4.50 -20.02 -4.86
C ARG A 222 -4.46 -20.37 -6.34
N CYS A 223 -5.54 -20.05 -7.05
CA CYS A 223 -5.72 -20.35 -8.47
C CYS A 223 -6.50 -19.24 -9.17
N GLY A 224 -6.63 -19.37 -10.48
CA GLY A 224 -7.45 -18.49 -11.29
C GLY A 224 -6.84 -17.10 -11.46
N TRP A 225 -7.66 -16.18 -11.90
CA TRP A 225 -7.32 -14.75 -12.03
C TRP A 225 -6.71 -14.14 -10.75
N GLN A 226 -7.06 -14.63 -9.56
CA GLN A 226 -6.48 -14.18 -8.28
C GLN A 226 -5.04 -14.65 -8.04
N ALA A 227 -4.54 -15.56 -8.87
CA ALA A 227 -3.20 -16.14 -8.80
C ALA A 227 -2.48 -16.07 -10.15
N ASP A 228 -2.74 -15.02 -10.92
CA ASP A 228 -2.20 -14.84 -12.29
C ASP A 228 -2.45 -16.03 -13.24
N GLY A 229 -3.64 -16.62 -13.15
CA GLY A 229 -4.00 -17.81 -13.92
C GLY A 229 -3.48 -19.12 -13.33
N GLY A 230 -3.02 -19.12 -12.07
CA GLY A 230 -2.60 -20.31 -11.36
C GLY A 230 -3.61 -21.45 -11.46
N VAL A 231 -3.11 -22.67 -11.67
CA VAL A 231 -3.93 -23.87 -11.83
C VAL A 231 -3.93 -24.70 -10.54
N CYS A 232 -4.98 -25.48 -10.36
CA CYS A 232 -5.08 -26.42 -9.25
C CYS A 232 -4.47 -27.78 -9.65
N PRO A 233 -4.20 -28.66 -8.68
CA PRO A 233 -3.90 -30.05 -8.98
C PRO A 233 -5.04 -30.73 -9.75
N THR A 234 -4.70 -31.77 -10.53
CA THR A 234 -5.67 -32.54 -11.31
C THR A 234 -6.84 -33.02 -10.46
N GLY A 235 -8.07 -32.79 -10.94
CA GLY A 235 -9.30 -33.17 -10.23
C GLY A 235 -9.74 -32.21 -9.13
N VAL A 236 -9.04 -31.08 -8.95
CA VAL A 236 -9.38 -30.03 -7.98
C VAL A 236 -9.89 -28.79 -8.72
N CYS A 237 -11.02 -28.25 -8.29
CA CYS A 237 -11.64 -27.10 -8.94
C CYS A 237 -11.05 -25.80 -8.42
N CYS A 238 -10.97 -24.80 -9.29
CA CYS A 238 -10.72 -23.43 -8.87
C CYS A 238 -12.03 -22.71 -8.62
N SER A 239 -12.29 -22.29 -7.38
CA SER A 239 -13.50 -21.53 -7.04
C SER A 239 -13.51 -20.13 -7.66
N LEU A 240 -14.67 -19.48 -7.68
CA LEU A 240 -14.76 -18.05 -8.02
C LEU A 240 -13.94 -17.15 -7.08
N SER A 241 -13.67 -17.60 -5.86
CA SER A 241 -12.81 -16.89 -4.90
C SER A 241 -11.31 -17.13 -5.10
N GLY A 242 -10.92 -17.95 -6.08
CA GLY A 242 -9.52 -18.15 -6.45
C GLY A 242 -8.78 -19.13 -5.56
N TRP A 243 -9.51 -20.12 -5.03
CA TRP A 243 -8.95 -21.17 -4.19
C TRP A 243 -9.22 -22.54 -4.78
N CYS A 244 -8.26 -23.45 -4.61
CA CYS A 244 -8.39 -24.83 -5.02
C CYS A 244 -9.16 -25.65 -3.99
N GLY A 245 -10.18 -26.39 -4.42
CA GLY A 245 -10.92 -27.32 -3.57
C GLY A 245 -11.78 -28.29 -4.37
N THR A 246 -12.27 -29.33 -3.70
CA THR A 246 -13.04 -30.43 -4.31
C THR A 246 -14.52 -30.44 -3.92
N THR A 247 -14.94 -29.57 -3.00
CA THR A 247 -16.34 -29.52 -2.54
C THR A 247 -17.22 -28.71 -3.49
N SER A 248 -18.54 -28.82 -3.32
CA SER A 248 -19.53 -28.07 -4.12
C SER A 248 -19.30 -26.54 -4.08
N ALA A 249 -18.78 -25.99 -2.98
CA ALA A 249 -18.45 -24.57 -2.88
C ALA A 249 -17.36 -24.12 -3.89
N TYR A 250 -16.58 -25.06 -4.41
CA TYR A 250 -15.51 -24.83 -5.39
C TYR A 250 -15.91 -25.30 -6.79
N CYS A 251 -16.64 -26.41 -6.87
CA CYS A 251 -16.89 -27.15 -8.10
C CYS A 251 -18.31 -26.97 -8.68
N ALA A 252 -19.28 -26.46 -7.90
CA ALA A 252 -20.65 -26.36 -8.40
C ALA A 252 -20.75 -25.38 -9.59
N PRO A 253 -21.70 -25.61 -10.52
CA PRO A 253 -22.00 -24.65 -11.58
C PRO A 253 -22.29 -23.26 -10.99
N GLY A 254 -21.61 -22.24 -11.50
CA GLY A 254 -21.71 -20.87 -10.99
C GLY A 254 -20.85 -20.55 -9.76
N HIS A 255 -20.14 -21.53 -9.18
CA HIS A 255 -19.16 -21.34 -8.10
C HIS A 255 -17.73 -21.70 -8.48
N CYS A 256 -17.57 -22.27 -9.68
CA CYS A 256 -16.30 -22.68 -10.23
C CYS A 256 -15.85 -21.75 -11.36
N GLN A 257 -14.58 -21.38 -11.35
CA GLN A 257 -13.95 -20.58 -12.40
C GLN A 257 -13.23 -21.43 -13.45
N SER A 258 -12.39 -22.38 -13.03
CA SER A 258 -11.59 -23.23 -13.91
C SER A 258 -11.44 -24.64 -13.32
N GLN A 259 -11.16 -25.63 -14.17
CA GLN A 259 -11.16 -27.04 -13.77
C GLN A 259 -12.50 -27.49 -13.18
N CYS A 260 -13.58 -26.93 -13.71
CA CYS A 260 -14.94 -27.24 -13.29
C CYS A 260 -15.37 -28.61 -13.85
N PRO A 261 -16.16 -29.38 -13.10
CA PRO A 261 -16.78 -30.57 -13.65
C PRO A 261 -17.62 -30.16 -14.87
N THR A 262 -17.34 -30.75 -16.02
CA THR A 262 -18.27 -30.66 -17.14
C THR A 262 -19.56 -31.31 -16.68
N LEU A 263 -20.67 -30.58 -16.66
CA LEU A 263 -21.98 -31.19 -16.54
C LEU A 263 -22.15 -32.10 -17.76
N ILE A 264 -21.79 -33.37 -17.61
CA ILE A 264 -22.33 -34.42 -18.48
C ILE A 264 -23.82 -34.41 -18.14
N LYS A 265 -24.59 -33.61 -18.88
CA LYS A 265 -26.04 -33.76 -18.98
C LYS A 265 -26.27 -35.13 -19.60
N ASN A 266 -26.29 -36.17 -18.77
CA ASN A 266 -26.86 -37.44 -19.17
C ASN A 266 -28.35 -37.21 -19.41
N GLY A 267 -28.73 -37.09 -20.69
CA GLY A 267 -30.11 -36.80 -21.10
C GLY A 267 -30.31 -36.58 -22.60
N ILE A 268 -29.99 -37.61 -23.41
CA ILE A 268 -30.61 -37.94 -24.72
C ILE A 268 -30.59 -36.87 -25.83
N ARG A 269 -29.61 -36.96 -26.75
CA ARG A 269 -29.78 -37.02 -28.23
C ARG A 269 -28.41 -36.94 -28.91
N GLY A 270 -28.09 -37.95 -29.72
CA GLY A 270 -26.95 -37.90 -30.64
C GLY A 270 -26.16 -39.20 -30.71
N ILE A 271 -26.82 -40.29 -31.13
CA ILE A 271 -26.11 -41.28 -31.96
C ILE A 271 -25.68 -40.55 -33.24
N GLU A 272 -24.36 -40.48 -33.48
CA GLU A 272 -23.69 -40.60 -34.79
C GLU A 272 -22.32 -39.89 -34.79
N SER A 273 -21.32 -40.63 -35.27
CA SER A 273 -19.99 -40.19 -35.73
C SER A 273 -19.08 -39.58 -34.64
N PHE A 274 -17.97 -40.19 -34.24
CA PHE A 274 -16.86 -40.62 -35.09
C PHE A 274 -16.20 -41.90 -34.57
N LEU A 275 -16.67 -43.04 -35.08
CA LEU A 275 -15.81 -44.17 -35.44
C LEU A 275 -15.41 -43.93 -36.90
N LEU A 276 -14.28 -43.25 -37.14
CA LEU A 276 -13.53 -43.27 -38.43
C LEU A 276 -12.29 -42.38 -38.30
N ASN A 277 -11.19 -42.98 -37.88
CA ASN A 277 -9.83 -42.71 -38.35
C ASN A 277 -8.98 -43.94 -38.01
N ALA A 278 -9.30 -45.02 -38.74
CA ALA A 278 -8.50 -46.23 -38.85
C ALA A 278 -8.79 -46.86 -40.23
N ILE A 279 -8.35 -46.18 -41.28
CA ILE A 279 -7.80 -46.75 -42.53
C ILE A 279 -6.61 -45.87 -42.90
#